data_AF-A0AAJ2NRY1-F1
#
_entry.id   AF-A0AAJ2NRY1-F1
#
_cell.length_a   1.000
_cell.length_b   1.000
_cell.length_c   1.000
_cell.angle_alpha   90.00
_cell.angle_beta   90.00
_cell.angle_gamma   90.00
#
_symmetry.space_group_name_H-M   'P 1'
#
loop_
_entity.id
_entity.type
_entity.pdbx_description
1 polymer ?
#
loop_
_entity_poly.entity_id
_entity_poly.type
_entity_poly.pdbx_seq_one_letter_code
_entity_poly.pdbx_strand_id
1 'polypeptide(L)'
;ENSEDYWPGAIPYLRSVSSPWDKNTEKFIFKKEFSVKEFEARLGVKIGSGKTIGKITVRTKGKRVAKVNFNGKILSGKDIRTKLDLRSTDFAWERKGNNIVITTKGFGHGVGMSQYGANGMAEQGKNYKDIVKHYYTGVQIT
;
A
#
# COMPACT_ATOMS: atom_id res chain seq x y z
N GLU A 1 0.21 8.63 1.18
CA GLU A 1 1.55 8.68 0.56
C GLU A 1 1.89 10.08 0.11
N ASN A 2 3.18 10.45 0.12
CA ASN A 2 3.62 11.58 -0.69
C ASN A 2 3.73 11.13 -2.15
N SER A 3 3.66 12.06 -3.10
CA SER A 3 3.85 11.75 -4.53
C SER A 3 5.16 11.02 -4.81
N GLU A 4 6.25 11.47 -4.20
CA GLU A 4 7.61 10.98 -4.43
C GLU A 4 7.86 9.58 -3.87
N ASP A 5 6.96 9.10 -3.01
CA ASP A 5 6.98 7.72 -2.51
C ASP A 5 6.49 6.71 -3.58
N TYR A 6 5.85 7.20 -4.65
CA TYR A 6 5.24 6.34 -5.69
C TYR A 6 5.67 6.69 -7.14
N TRP A 7 5.91 7.96 -7.43
CA TRP A 7 6.39 8.48 -8.72
C TRP A 7 7.67 9.33 -8.53
N PRO A 8 8.49 9.54 -9.58
CA PRO A 8 9.57 10.50 -9.52
C PRO A 8 9.05 11.93 -9.32
N GLY A 9 9.68 12.69 -8.43
CA GLY A 9 9.39 14.10 -8.19
C GLY A 9 8.34 14.36 -7.10
N ALA A 10 8.52 15.49 -6.40
CA ALA A 10 7.60 15.96 -5.38
C ALA A 10 6.57 16.93 -5.98
N ILE A 11 5.29 16.59 -5.85
CA ILE A 11 4.16 17.45 -6.21
C ILE A 11 3.62 18.11 -4.93
N PRO A 12 3.72 19.44 -4.76
CA PRO A 12 3.49 20.11 -3.47
C PRO A 12 2.15 19.78 -2.80
N TYR A 13 1.07 19.63 -3.56
CA TYR A 13 -0.26 19.33 -3.02
C TYR A 13 -0.52 17.83 -2.77
N LEU A 14 0.33 16.92 -3.26
CA LEU A 14 0.19 15.47 -3.05
C LEU A 14 1.07 15.00 -1.89
N ARG A 15 0.65 15.36 -0.68
CA ARG A 15 1.34 15.04 0.57
C ARG A 15 0.59 13.96 1.33
N SER A 16 1.32 13.18 2.12
CA SER A 16 0.70 12.16 2.97
C SER A 16 -0.09 12.82 4.09
N VAL A 17 -1.42 12.63 4.07
CA VAL A 17 -2.36 13.06 5.11
C VAL A 17 -3.02 11.86 5.80
N SER A 18 -3.63 12.11 6.96
CA SER A 18 -4.38 11.08 7.69
C SER A 18 -5.71 10.78 7.00
N SER A 19 -6.12 9.51 6.98
CA SER A 19 -7.42 9.09 6.45
C SER A 19 -7.99 7.98 7.35
N PRO A 20 -8.55 8.33 8.52
CA PRO A 20 -9.04 7.35 9.49
C PRO A 20 -10.30 6.61 9.04
N TRP A 21 -11.10 7.21 8.15
CA TRP A 21 -12.41 6.69 7.72
C TRP A 21 -12.32 5.42 6.86
N ASP A 22 -11.18 5.17 6.22
CA ASP A 22 -10.93 3.98 5.39
C ASP A 22 -11.06 2.65 6.17
N LYS A 23 -10.90 2.71 7.49
CA LYS A 23 -10.86 1.53 8.38
C LYS A 23 -12.23 0.87 8.60
N ASN A 24 -13.32 1.55 8.29
CA ASN A 24 -14.68 1.06 8.55
C ASN A 24 -15.28 0.21 7.43
N THR A 25 -14.45 -0.37 6.55
CA THR A 25 -14.95 -1.19 5.45
C THR A 25 -14.40 -2.60 5.51
N GLU A 26 -15.28 -3.60 5.45
CA GLU A 26 -14.89 -5.02 5.28
C GLU A 26 -14.00 -5.23 4.04
N LYS A 27 -14.11 -4.31 3.06
CA LYS A 27 -13.31 -4.29 1.82
C LYS A 27 -11.87 -3.78 2.01
N PHE A 28 -11.52 -3.26 3.19
CA PHE A 28 -10.20 -2.66 3.46
C PHE A 28 -9.08 -3.70 3.59
N ILE A 29 -9.38 -4.90 4.08
CA ILE A 29 -8.40 -5.98 4.25
C ILE A 29 -8.65 -7.03 3.16
N PHE A 30 -7.60 -7.39 2.43
CA PHE A 30 -7.68 -8.43 1.40
C PHE A 30 -6.54 -9.42 1.52
N LYS A 31 -6.87 -10.71 1.43
CA LYS A 31 -5.91 -11.81 1.48
C LYS A 31 -5.74 -12.43 0.10
N LYS A 32 -4.49 -12.70 -0.28
CA LYS A 32 -4.13 -13.46 -1.47
C LYS A 32 -3.11 -14.53 -1.08
N GLU A 33 -3.26 -15.71 -1.61
CA GLU A 33 -2.40 -16.86 -1.29
C GLU A 33 -1.67 -17.30 -2.54
N PHE A 34 -0.40 -17.66 -2.38
CA PHE A 34 0.46 -18.18 -3.42
C PHE A 34 1.17 -19.42 -2.91
N SER A 35 1.38 -20.42 -3.78
CA SER A 35 2.39 -21.43 -3.46
C SER A 35 3.77 -20.77 -3.38
N VAL A 36 4.68 -21.32 -2.58
CA VAL A 36 6.08 -20.85 -2.50
C VAL A 36 6.71 -20.82 -3.89
N LYS A 37 6.48 -21.85 -4.72
CA LYS A 37 7.01 -21.93 -6.09
C LYS A 37 6.51 -20.77 -6.96
N GLU A 38 5.21 -20.47 -6.89
CA GLU A 38 4.61 -19.37 -7.65
C GLU A 38 5.11 -18.00 -7.17
N PHE A 39 5.17 -17.81 -5.85
CA PHE A 39 5.68 -16.58 -5.23
C PHE A 39 7.13 -16.29 -5.68
N GLU A 40 7.99 -17.31 -5.59
CA GLU A 40 9.37 -17.24 -6.06
C GLU A 40 9.46 -16.93 -7.55
N ALA A 41 8.67 -17.60 -8.38
CA ALA A 41 8.68 -17.42 -9.83
C ALA A 41 8.24 -16.01 -10.23
N ARG A 42 7.13 -15.51 -9.67
CA ARG A 42 6.60 -14.17 -9.96
C ARG A 42 7.58 -13.07 -9.54
N LEU A 43 8.24 -13.22 -8.40
CA LEU A 43 9.19 -12.22 -7.89
C LEU A 43 10.62 -12.41 -8.42
N GLY A 44 10.95 -13.58 -8.95
CA GLY A 44 12.31 -13.97 -9.31
C GLY A 44 13.23 -14.02 -8.08
N VAL A 45 12.76 -14.55 -6.96
CA VAL A 45 13.50 -14.65 -5.69
C VAL A 45 13.58 -16.10 -5.23
N LYS A 46 14.46 -16.37 -4.27
CA LYS A 46 14.49 -17.65 -3.55
C LYS A 46 14.31 -17.41 -2.07
N ILE A 47 13.35 -18.13 -1.47
CA ILE A 47 13.02 -18.05 -0.06
C ILE A 47 13.32 -19.41 0.58
N GLY A 48 14.05 -19.39 1.71
CA GLY A 48 14.36 -20.61 2.46
C GLY A 48 13.11 -21.24 3.08
N SER A 49 13.23 -22.37 3.77
CA SER A 49 12.12 -23.06 4.47
C SER A 49 11.66 -22.37 5.77
N GLY A 50 12.41 -21.36 6.24
CA GLY A 50 12.13 -20.65 7.48
C GLY A 50 10.88 -19.75 7.44
N LYS A 51 10.58 -19.15 8.60
CA LYS A 51 9.47 -18.18 8.75
C LYS A 51 9.73 -16.87 8.02
N THR A 52 10.99 -16.52 7.80
CA THR A 52 11.38 -15.28 7.11
C THR A 52 11.23 -15.46 5.60
N ILE A 53 10.24 -14.79 5.02
CA ILE A 53 9.99 -14.77 3.57
C ILE A 53 10.86 -13.71 2.90
N GLY A 54 10.79 -12.47 3.40
CA GLY A 54 11.62 -11.35 2.99
C GLY A 54 11.61 -10.29 4.09
N LYS A 55 12.74 -9.58 4.26
CA LYS A 55 12.88 -8.55 5.29
C LYS A 55 12.42 -7.21 4.73
N ILE A 56 11.29 -6.69 5.22
CA ILE A 56 10.87 -5.31 4.93
C ILE A 56 11.90 -4.38 5.57
N THR A 57 12.58 -3.58 4.75
CA THR A 57 13.68 -2.71 5.20
C THR A 57 13.25 -1.25 5.29
N VAL A 58 12.26 -0.83 4.50
CA VAL A 58 11.78 0.56 4.47
C VAL A 58 10.26 0.58 4.31
N ARG A 59 9.60 1.43 5.09
CA ARG A 59 8.19 1.84 4.90
C ARG A 59 8.12 3.35 4.67
N THR A 60 7.15 3.77 3.86
CA THR A 60 6.85 5.18 3.57
C THR A 60 6.15 5.84 4.75
N LYS A 61 5.96 7.17 4.70
CA LYS A 61 5.23 7.91 5.74
C LYS A 61 3.78 7.44 5.90
N GLY A 62 3.13 7.02 4.81
CA GLY A 62 1.79 6.41 4.86
C GLY A 62 1.81 4.90 5.14
N LYS A 63 2.92 4.40 5.70
CA LYS A 63 3.11 3.03 6.19
C LYS A 63 3.14 1.95 5.11
N ARG A 64 3.19 2.30 3.82
CA ARG A 64 3.30 1.34 2.73
C ARG A 64 4.73 0.78 2.65
N VAL A 65 4.88 -0.46 2.17
CA VAL A 65 6.18 -1.09 1.97
C VAL A 65 6.90 -0.40 0.81
N ALA A 66 8.09 0.13 1.07
CA ALA A 66 8.93 0.75 0.04
C ALA A 66 9.97 -0.23 -0.50
N LYS A 67 10.66 -0.96 0.40
CA LYS A 67 11.74 -1.90 0.03
C LYS A 67 11.66 -3.20 0.84
N VAL A 68 11.93 -4.31 0.17
CA VAL A 68 12.10 -5.64 0.79
C VAL A 68 13.40 -6.25 0.31
N ASN A 69 14.17 -6.81 1.24
CA ASN A 69 15.36 -7.59 0.96
C ASN A 69 15.05 -9.10 1.02
N PHE A 70 15.33 -9.79 -0.08
CA PHE A 70 15.33 -11.25 -0.21
C PHE A 70 16.78 -11.74 -0.38
N ASN A 71 17.47 -12.01 0.73
CA ASN A 71 18.83 -12.57 0.74
C ASN A 71 19.82 -11.84 -0.20
N GLY A 72 19.81 -10.50 -0.19
CA GLY A 72 20.66 -9.64 -1.02
C GLY A 72 19.93 -9.04 -2.22
N LYS A 73 18.85 -9.65 -2.70
CA LYS A 73 18.02 -9.08 -3.76
C LYS A 73 16.98 -8.11 -3.19
N ILE A 74 17.11 -6.83 -3.52
CA ILE A 74 16.16 -5.79 -3.09
C ILE A 74 15.08 -5.62 -4.16
N LEU A 75 13.82 -5.70 -3.75
CA LEU A 75 12.65 -5.37 -4.57
C LEU A 75 11.88 -4.20 -3.95
N SER A 76 11.31 -3.34 -4.80
CA SER A 76 10.40 -2.31 -4.32
C SER A 76 9.04 -2.90 -3.96
N GLY A 77 8.32 -2.26 -3.03
CA GLY A 77 6.94 -2.66 -2.74
C GLY A 77 6.02 -2.53 -3.95
N LYS A 78 6.28 -1.59 -4.86
CA LYS A 78 5.55 -1.41 -6.12
C LYS A 78 5.77 -2.57 -7.08
N ASP A 79 7.00 -3.04 -7.22
CA ASP A 79 7.31 -4.21 -8.06
C ASP A 79 6.64 -5.46 -7.50
N ILE A 80 6.69 -5.65 -6.17
CA ILE A 80 6.03 -6.78 -5.50
C ILE A 80 4.52 -6.72 -5.73
N ARG A 81 3.91 -5.55 -5.50
CA ARG A 81 2.48 -5.34 -5.75
C ARG A 81 2.10 -5.68 -7.18
N THR A 82 2.88 -5.24 -8.16
CA THR A 82 2.60 -5.45 -9.58
C THR A 82 2.73 -6.93 -9.95
N LYS A 83 3.86 -7.56 -9.59
CA LYS A 83 4.15 -8.96 -9.96
C LYS A 83 3.23 -9.97 -9.28
N LEU A 84 2.78 -9.67 -8.05
CA LEU A 84 1.83 -10.51 -7.32
C LEU A 84 0.38 -10.05 -7.49
N ASP A 85 0.13 -8.97 -8.25
CA ASP A 85 -1.20 -8.41 -8.46
C ASP A 85 -1.93 -8.19 -7.11
N LEU A 86 -1.28 -7.41 -6.23
CA LEU A 86 -1.80 -7.02 -4.93
C LEU A 86 -2.60 -5.73 -5.04
N ARG A 87 -3.62 -5.61 -4.19
CA ARG A 87 -4.45 -4.41 -4.10
C ARG A 87 -3.66 -3.15 -3.76
N SER A 88 -2.56 -3.30 -3.02
CA SER A 88 -1.89 -2.21 -2.31
C SER A 88 -0.43 -2.59 -2.02
N THR A 89 0.41 -1.58 -1.74
CA THR A 89 1.77 -1.75 -1.23
C THR A 89 1.84 -1.76 0.30
N ASP A 90 0.73 -1.53 1.00
CA ASP A 90 0.62 -1.85 2.44
C ASP A 90 0.22 -3.32 2.58
N PHE A 91 1.23 -4.17 2.77
CA PHE A 91 1.03 -5.59 2.99
C PHE A 91 1.90 -6.13 4.12
N ALA A 92 1.48 -7.29 4.61
CA ALA A 92 2.24 -8.21 5.43
C ALA A 92 2.08 -9.62 4.85
N TRP A 93 3.03 -10.51 5.14
CA TRP A 93 2.96 -11.90 4.72
C TRP A 93 3.27 -12.86 5.86
N GLU A 94 2.71 -14.05 5.74
CA GLU A 94 2.99 -15.18 6.61
C GLU A 94 3.15 -16.44 5.76
N ARG A 95 4.00 -17.36 6.23
CA ARG A 95 4.15 -18.68 5.60
C ARG A 95 3.25 -19.68 6.30
N LYS A 96 2.46 -20.43 5.52
CA LYS A 96 1.64 -21.56 5.97
C LYS A 96 2.02 -22.79 5.15
N GLY A 97 2.89 -23.63 5.70
CA GLY A 97 3.43 -24.79 4.99
C GLY A 97 4.13 -24.40 3.70
N ASN A 98 3.55 -24.83 2.57
CA ASN A 98 4.04 -24.53 1.22
C ASN A 98 3.40 -23.30 0.56
N ASN A 99 2.64 -22.52 1.32
CA ASN A 99 1.97 -21.33 0.83
C ASN A 99 2.44 -20.06 1.56
N ILE A 100 2.37 -18.95 0.84
CA ILE A 100 2.59 -17.59 1.32
C ILE A 100 1.24 -16.88 1.30
N VAL A 101 0.73 -16.54 2.49
CA VAL A 101 -0.50 -15.76 2.64
C VAL A 101 -0.12 -14.30 2.79
N ILE A 102 -0.60 -13.47 1.88
CA ILE A 102 -0.33 -12.03 1.85
C ILE A 102 -1.61 -11.31 2.23
N THR A 103 -1.53 -10.51 3.29
CA THR A 103 -2.62 -9.63 3.74
C THR A 103 -2.29 -8.21 3.33
N THR A 104 -3.15 -7.59 2.54
CA THR A 104 -3.05 -6.20 2.06
C THR A 104 -4.07 -5.32 2.76
N LYS A 105 -3.73 -4.04 2.95
CA LYS A 105 -4.61 -3.00 3.49
C LYS A 105 -4.82 -1.89 2.47
N GLY A 106 -6.08 -1.52 2.25
CA GLY A 106 -6.50 -0.55 1.25
C GLY A 106 -6.35 -1.04 -0.20
N PHE A 107 -6.78 -0.20 -1.15
CA PHE A 107 -6.74 -0.49 -2.58
C PHE A 107 -6.24 0.73 -3.35
N GLY A 108 -5.35 0.52 -4.31
CA GLY A 108 -4.76 1.59 -5.13
C GLY A 108 -3.39 2.07 -4.66
N HIS A 109 -2.92 3.17 -5.24
CA HIS A 109 -1.58 3.72 -5.01
C HIS A 109 -1.48 4.52 -3.69
N GLY A 110 -2.58 5.09 -3.18
CA GLY A 110 -2.60 5.79 -1.88
C GLY A 110 -2.06 7.22 -1.90
N VAL A 111 -2.02 7.85 -3.08
CA VAL A 111 -1.62 9.26 -3.28
C VAL A 111 -2.87 10.08 -3.59
N GLY A 112 -2.99 11.29 -3.02
CA GLY A 112 -4.15 12.16 -3.22
C GLY A 112 -5.35 11.72 -2.39
N MET A 113 -6.53 11.70 -3.01
CA MET A 113 -7.80 11.49 -2.32
C MET A 113 -8.16 10.02 -2.14
N SER A 114 -8.45 9.61 -0.89
CA SER A 114 -9.17 8.36 -0.64
C SER A 114 -10.65 8.54 -0.94
N GLN A 115 -11.22 7.70 -1.81
CA GLN A 115 -12.65 7.73 -2.12
C GLN A 115 -13.50 7.35 -0.91
N TYR A 116 -13.11 6.30 -0.19
CA TYR A 116 -13.78 5.92 1.06
C TYR A 116 -13.59 6.97 2.15
N GLY A 117 -12.40 7.57 2.21
CA GLY A 117 -12.12 8.67 3.11
C GLY A 117 -12.97 9.91 2.83
N ALA A 118 -13.16 10.26 1.55
CA ALA A 118 -14.07 11.32 1.14
C ALA A 118 -15.52 11.02 1.51
N ASN A 119 -15.99 9.79 1.30
CA ASN A 119 -17.33 9.36 1.69
C ASN A 119 -17.54 9.46 3.21
N GLY A 120 -16.60 8.96 4.02
CA GLY A 120 -16.69 9.07 5.48
C GLY A 120 -16.62 10.50 6.01
N MET A 121 -15.88 11.40 5.33
CA MET A 121 -15.93 12.83 5.62
C MET A 121 -17.32 13.42 5.28
N ALA A 122 -17.91 13.03 4.15
CA ALA A 122 -19.25 13.49 3.74
C ALA A 122 -20.34 13.01 4.72
N GLU A 123 -20.26 11.76 5.19
CA GLU A 123 -21.13 11.21 6.24
C GLU A 123 -21.03 11.98 7.57
N GLN A 124 -19.89 12.64 7.81
CA GLN A 124 -19.67 13.54 8.95
C GLN A 124 -20.03 15.00 8.65
N GLY A 125 -20.76 15.26 7.56
CA GLY A 125 -21.27 16.58 7.18
C GLY A 125 -20.23 17.51 6.55
N LYS A 126 -19.04 17.01 6.17
CA LYS A 126 -18.06 17.80 5.42
C LYS A 126 -18.53 18.00 3.98
N ASN A 127 -18.39 19.22 3.48
CA ASN A 127 -18.68 19.51 2.08
C ASN A 127 -17.48 19.14 1.18
N TYR A 128 -17.69 19.19 -0.15
CA TYR A 128 -16.65 18.85 -1.12
C TYR A 128 -15.39 19.73 -0.99
N LYS A 129 -15.53 21.01 -0.58
CA LYS A 129 -14.39 21.93 -0.42
C LYS A 129 -13.49 21.49 0.73
N ASP A 130 -14.09 21.08 1.85
CA ASP A 130 -13.37 20.56 3.01
C ASP A 130 -12.64 19.26 2.66
N ILE A 131 -13.30 18.36 1.92
CA ILE A 131 -12.73 17.08 1.48
C ILE A 131 -11.53 17.30 0.57
N VAL A 132 -11.67 18.14 -0.46
CA VAL A 132 -10.58 18.44 -1.41
C VAL A 132 -9.40 19.09 -0.69
N LYS A 133 -9.64 20.06 0.19
CA LYS A 133 -8.57 20.73 0.97
C LYS A 133 -7.86 19.79 1.94
N HIS A 134 -8.53 18.75 2.43
CA HIS A 134 -7.93 17.73 3.29
C HIS A 134 -6.93 16.86 2.53
N TYR A 135 -7.30 16.35 1.34
CA TYR A 135 -6.46 15.43 0.57
C TYR A 135 -5.41 16.12 -0.31
N TYR A 136 -5.66 17.36 -0.71
CA TYR A 136 -4.77 18.12 -1.56
C TYR A 136 -4.25 19.36 -0.81
N THR A 137 -3.02 19.28 -0.32
CA THR A 137 -2.45 20.29 0.57
C THR A 137 -2.28 21.64 -0.14
N GLY A 138 -2.88 22.69 0.40
CA GLY A 138 -2.71 24.07 -0.09
C GLY A 138 -3.48 24.42 -1.36
N VAL A 139 -4.44 23.59 -1.81
CA VAL A 139 -5.20 23.89 -3.03
C VAL A 139 -6.28 24.95 -2.82
N GLN A 140 -6.60 25.65 -3.91
CA GLN A 140 -7.72 26.58 -4.01
C GLN A 140 -8.75 26.05 -5.01
N ILE A 141 -10.02 26.41 -4.81
CA ILE A 141 -11.12 26.05 -5.69
C ILE A 141 -11.55 27.33 -6.38
N THR A 142 -11.48 27.34 -7.72
CA THR A 142 -11.73 28.49 -8.59
C THR A 142 -12.85 28.17 -9.57
#